data_AF-A0A7C4MNS5-F1
#
_entry.id   AF-A0A7C4MNS5-F1
#
_cell.length_a   1.000
_cell.length_b   1.000
_cell.length_c   1.000
_cell.angle_alpha   90.00
_cell.angle_beta   90.00
_cell.angle_gamma   90.00
#
_symmetry.space_group_name_H-M   'P 1'
#
loop_
_entity.id
_entity.type
_entity.pdbx_description
1 polymer ?
#
loop_
_entity_poly.entity_id
_entity_poly.type
_entity_poly.pdbx_seq_one_letter_code
_entity_poly.pdbx_strand_id
1 'polypeptide(L)'
;ALSAFGRVYLPAIGGAAVYLADRVRHVVGVWKLEEFGMTEAMWILEVDEFPAIVTMDAHCVSLHERIEKKSRAVFEKLLKLPSEANLAPPGRYC
;
A
#
# COMPACT_ATOMS: atom_id res chain seq x y z
N ALA A 1 1.65 -7.32 -12.15
CA ALA A 1 0.46 -6.53 -12.59
C ALA A 1 0.75 -5.04 -12.81
N LEU A 2 1.41 -4.33 -11.89
CA LEU A 2 1.68 -2.88 -12.02
C LEU A 2 2.62 -2.55 -13.19
N SER A 3 3.68 -3.34 -13.37
CA SER A 3 4.67 -3.18 -14.44
C SER A 3 4.09 -3.32 -15.84
N ALA A 4 3.12 -4.21 -16.03
CA ALA A 4 2.47 -4.45 -17.33
C ALA A 4 1.68 -3.24 -17.85
N PHE A 5 1.27 -2.32 -16.98
CA PHE A 5 0.43 -1.17 -17.32
C PHE A 5 1.02 0.18 -16.88
N GLY A 6 2.28 0.22 -16.43
CA GLY A 6 2.93 1.47 -15.99
C GLY A 6 2.28 2.11 -14.75
N ARG A 7 1.80 1.30 -13.79
CA ARG A 7 1.04 1.77 -12.62
C ARG A 7 1.91 1.80 -11.35
N VAL A 8 1.47 2.58 -10.36
CA VAL A 8 2.07 2.64 -9.02
C VAL A 8 1.02 2.32 -7.95
N TYR A 9 1.47 1.80 -6.81
CA TYR A 9 0.61 1.58 -5.64
C TYR A 9 0.97 2.58 -4.52
N LEU A 10 -0.05 3.29 -4.08
CA LEU A 10 0.03 4.43 -3.17
C LEU A 10 -0.87 4.18 -1.94
N PRO A 11 -0.39 3.50 -0.88
CA PRO A 11 -1.12 3.44 0.36
C PRO A 11 -1.18 4.82 1.04
N ALA A 12 -2.36 5.14 1.55
CA ALA A 12 -2.56 6.20 2.52
C ALA A 12 -2.19 5.73 3.94
N ILE A 13 -2.22 6.63 4.91
CA ILE A 13 -1.88 6.34 6.30
C ILE A 13 -3.06 5.64 6.99
N GLY A 14 -2.88 4.37 7.36
CA GLY A 14 -3.87 3.64 8.14
C GLY A 14 -4.11 4.26 9.53
N GLY A 15 -5.36 4.26 9.99
CA GLY A 15 -5.75 4.83 11.29
C GLY A 15 -5.82 6.36 11.34
N ALA A 16 -5.44 7.07 10.27
CA ALA A 16 -5.44 8.53 10.20
C ALA A 16 -6.67 9.10 9.47
N ALA A 17 -7.84 8.44 9.58
CA ALA A 17 -9.03 8.78 8.78
C ALA A 17 -9.45 10.25 8.92
N VAL A 18 -9.49 10.79 10.14
CA VAL A 18 -9.85 12.20 10.38
C VAL A 18 -8.86 13.16 9.73
N TYR A 19 -7.56 12.84 9.82
CA TYR A 19 -6.51 13.64 9.18
C TYR A 19 -6.57 13.59 7.65
N LEU A 20 -6.90 12.43 7.07
CA LEU A 20 -7.08 12.29 5.63
C LEU A 20 -8.37 12.95 5.14
N ALA A 21 -9.44 12.95 5.94
CA ALA A 21 -10.69 13.62 5.62
C ALA A 21 -10.52 15.15 5.50
N ASP A 22 -9.63 15.74 6.30
CA ASP A 22 -9.25 17.17 6.20
C ASP A 22 -8.62 17.54 4.84
N ARG A 23 -8.10 16.54 4.11
CA ARG A 23 -7.54 16.71 2.75
C ARG A 23 -8.56 16.56 1.64
N VAL A 24 -9.80 16.19 1.96
CA VAL A 24 -10.90 16.11 0.99
C VAL A 24 -11.53 17.49 0.85
N ARG A 25 -11.34 18.13 -0.30
CA ARG A 25 -11.92 19.44 -0.59
C ARG A 25 -13.40 19.33 -0.95
N HIS A 26 -13.73 18.37 -1.82
CA HIS A 26 -15.09 18.17 -2.31
C HIS A 26 -15.42 16.69 -2.49
N VAL A 27 -16.65 16.32 -2.14
CA VAL A 27 -17.27 15.06 -2.58
C VAL A 27 -18.02 15.37 -3.87
N VAL A 28 -17.43 15.00 -5.00
CA VAL A 28 -17.95 15.31 -6.34
C VAL A 28 -19.14 14.41 -6.68
N GLY A 29 -19.15 13.18 -6.19
CA GLY A 29 -20.24 12.25 -6.41
C GLY A 29 -20.02 10.89 -5.77
N VAL A 30 -21.06 10.07 -5.84
CA VAL A 30 -21.05 8.69 -5.34
C VAL A 30 -21.79 7.79 -6.32
N TRP A 31 -21.26 6.60 -6.57
CA TRP A 31 -21.90 5.57 -7.38
C TRP A 31 -22.30 4.40 -6.50
N LYS A 32 -23.48 3.82 -6.80
CA LYS A 32 -23.95 2.56 -6.20
C LYS A 32 -24.16 2.61 -4.67
N LEU A 33 -24.52 3.77 -4.13
CA LEU A 33 -24.75 3.98 -2.70
C LEU A 33 -25.85 3.07 -2.12
N GLU A 34 -26.97 2.91 -2.83
CA GLU A 34 -28.08 2.07 -2.35
C GLU A 34 -27.74 0.57 -2.34
N GLU A 35 -26.91 0.12 -3.27
CA GLU A 35 -26.53 -1.30 -3.42
C GLU A 35 -25.41 -1.69 -2.44
N PHE A 36 -24.43 -0.82 -2.23
CA PHE A 36 -23.22 -1.14 -1.46
C PHE A 36 -23.08 -0.40 -0.12
N GLY A 37 -23.90 0.62 0.15
CA GLY A 37 -23.82 1.39 1.38
C GLY A 37 -22.64 2.38 1.40
N MET A 38 -22.47 3.07 2.53
CA MET A 38 -21.53 4.20 2.66
C MET A 38 -20.06 3.79 2.52
N THR A 39 -19.68 2.62 3.05
CA THR A 39 -18.30 2.16 3.17
C THR A 39 -17.76 1.54 1.88
N GLU A 40 -18.59 0.84 1.12
CA GLU A 40 -18.18 0.09 -0.07
C GLU A 40 -18.58 0.77 -1.40
N ALA A 41 -19.39 1.83 -1.36
CA ALA A 41 -19.71 2.63 -2.55
C ALA A 41 -18.47 3.30 -3.16
N MET A 42 -18.54 3.61 -4.45
CA MET A 42 -17.44 4.29 -5.15
C MET A 42 -17.60 5.80 -5.05
N TRP A 43 -16.71 6.43 -4.29
CA TRP A 43 -16.70 7.87 -4.08
C TRP A 43 -15.77 8.58 -5.06
N ILE A 44 -16.24 9.67 -5.66
CA ILE A 44 -15.41 10.59 -6.44
C ILE A 44 -15.05 11.75 -5.51
N LEU A 45 -13.78 11.84 -5.16
CA LEU A 45 -13.25 12.82 -4.22
C LEU A 45 -12.27 13.74 -4.93
N GLU A 46 -12.41 15.03 -4.69
CA GLU A 46 -11.38 16.02 -4.97
C GLU A 46 -10.57 16.22 -3.71
N VAL A 47 -9.25 16.01 -3.80
CA VAL A 47 -8.35 16.07 -2.66
C VAL A 47 -7.20 17.03 -2.94
N ASP A 48 -6.72 17.68 -1.88
CA ASP A 48 -5.59 18.60 -1.94
C ASP A 48 -4.55 18.22 -0.89
N GLU A 49 -3.28 18.27 -1.29
CA GLU A 49 -2.16 17.82 -0.47
C GLU A 49 -2.41 16.45 0.21
N PHE A 50 -2.99 15.49 -0.52
CA PHE A 50 -3.33 14.18 0.02
C PHE A 50 -2.06 13.31 0.18
N PRO A 51 -1.68 12.93 1.41
CA PRO A 51 -0.42 12.24 1.64
C PRO A 51 -0.52 10.77 1.23
N ALA A 52 0.36 10.36 0.34
CA ALA A 52 0.54 8.95 -0.04
C ALA A 52 2.01 8.68 -0.38
N ILE A 53 2.41 7.41 -0.27
CA ILE A 53 3.79 6.97 -0.52
C ILE A 53 3.79 5.94 -1.63
N VAL A 54 4.69 6.03 -2.61
CA VAL A 54 4.88 4.95 -3.59
C VAL A 54 5.55 3.78 -2.88
N THR A 55 4.78 2.76 -2.51
CA THR A 55 5.34 1.54 -1.90
C THR A 55 5.64 0.46 -2.91
N MET A 56 4.99 0.49 -4.06
CA MET A 56 5.31 -0.37 -5.20
C MET A 56 5.24 0.42 -6.50
N ASP A 57 6.24 0.25 -7.36
CA ASP A 57 6.33 0.94 -8.65
C ASP A 57 6.15 -0.01 -9.86
N ALA A 58 6.12 0.57 -11.05
CA ALA A 58 6.04 -0.17 -12.31
C ALA A 58 7.35 -0.92 -12.67
N HIS A 59 8.43 -0.74 -11.91
CA HIS A 59 9.70 -1.40 -12.11
C HIS A 59 9.85 -2.67 -11.27
N CYS A 60 8.73 -3.19 -10.74
CA CYS A 60 8.71 -4.38 -9.90
C CYS A 60 9.46 -4.20 -8.56
N VAL A 61 9.63 -2.96 -8.10
CA VAL A 61 10.23 -2.67 -6.79
C VAL A 61 9.14 -2.57 -5.73
N SER A 62 9.31 -3.30 -4.63
CA SER A 62 8.44 -3.24 -3.45
C SER A 62 9.22 -2.78 -2.22
N LEU A 63 8.76 -1.70 -1.57
CA LEU A 63 9.30 -1.27 -0.27
C LEU A 63 9.03 -2.31 0.82
N HIS A 64 7.86 -2.97 0.78
CA HIS A 64 7.49 -3.99 1.75
C HIS A 64 8.50 -5.15 1.73
N GLU A 65 8.82 -5.68 0.55
CA GLU A 65 9.78 -6.79 0.40
C GLU A 65 11.19 -6.38 0.86
N ARG A 66 11.62 -5.16 0.52
CA ARG A 66 12.94 -4.65 0.93
C ARG A 66 13.06 -4.53 2.45
N ILE A 67 12.02 -4.01 3.10
CA ILE A 67 12.01 -3.87 4.56
C ILE A 67 11.92 -5.23 5.23
N GLU A 68 11.07 -6.13 4.72
CA GLU A 68 10.97 -7.50 5.24
C GLU A 68 12.32 -8.21 5.22
N LYS A 69 13.03 -8.21 4.07
CA LYS A 69 14.37 -8.82 3.94
C LYS A 69 15.38 -8.22 4.91
N LYS A 70 15.40 -6.89 5.05
CA LYS A 70 16.30 -6.21 5.99
C LYS A 70 15.99 -6.58 7.44
N SER A 71 14.72 -6.52 7.83
CA SER A 71 14.28 -6.83 9.18
C SER A 71 14.50 -8.30 9.53
N ARG A 72 14.30 -9.21 8.56
CA ARG A 72 14.59 -10.64 8.68
C ARG A 72 16.06 -10.89 8.98
N ALA A 73 16.95 -10.28 8.20
CA ALA A 73 18.39 -10.43 8.42
C ALA A 73 18.84 -9.95 9.81
N VAL A 74 18.27 -8.84 10.30
CA VAL A 74 18.52 -8.36 11.67
C VAL A 74 17.98 -9.34 12.70
N PHE A 75 16.75 -9.82 12.51
CA PHE A 75 16.10 -10.79 13.41
C PHE A 75 16.89 -12.09 13.55
N GLU A 76 17.34 -12.69 12.46
CA GLU A 76 18.13 -13.92 12.46
C GLU A 76 19.45 -13.75 13.23
N LYS A 77 20.13 -12.61 13.02
CA LYS A 77 21.34 -12.26 13.75
C LYS A 77 21.11 -12.17 15.26
N LEU A 78 19.99 -11.59 15.68
CA LEU A 78 19.64 -11.46 17.10
C LEU A 78 19.33 -12.81 17.75
N LEU A 79 18.72 -13.74 17.01
CA LEU A 79 18.36 -15.06 17.50
C LEU A 79 19.42 -16.15 17.29
N LYS A 80 20.54 -15.81 16.65
CA LYS A 80 21.62 -16.77 16.30
C LYS A 80 21.10 -17.97 15.48
N LEU A 81 20.08 -17.73 14.65
CA LEU A 81 19.55 -18.77 13.76
C LEU A 81 20.57 -19.03 12.64
N PRO A 82 20.71 -20.29 12.18
CA PRO A 82 21.43 -20.55 10.93
C PRO A 82 20.72 -19.79 9.80
N SER A 83 21.51 -19.15 8.94
CA SER A 83 20.98 -18.42 7.78
C SER A 83 20.24 -19.41 6.86
N GLU A 84 18.92 -19.39 6.88
CA GLU A 84 18.11 -20.10 5.87
C GLU A 84 18.10 -19.27 4.59
N ALA A 85 19.21 -19.34 3.85
CA ALA A 85 19.41 -18.60 2.61
C ALA A 85 18.47 -19.00 1.44
N ASN A 86 17.40 -19.76 1.66
CA ASN A 86 16.61 -20.34 0.55
C ASN A 86 15.11 -20.63 0.82
N LEU A 87 14.45 -19.96 1.78
CA LEU A 87 12.99 -19.87 1.69
C LEU A 87 12.65 -18.78 0.69
N ALA A 88 12.20 -19.19 -0.51
CA ALA A 88 11.69 -18.27 -1.50
C ALA A 88 10.68 -17.33 -0.83
N PRO A 89 10.78 -16.00 -1.06
CA PRO A 89 9.85 -15.06 -0.43
C PRO A 89 8.42 -15.47 -0.78
N PRO A 90 7.45 -15.34 0.15
CA PRO A 90 6.06 -15.64 -0.14
C PRO A 90 5.57 -14.69 -1.25
N GLY A 91 5.55 -15.19 -2.48
CA GLY A 91 5.11 -14.47 -3.67
C GLY A 91 6.06 -13.33 -4.08
N ARG A 92 6.68 -13.43 -5.26
CA ARG A 92 7.10 -12.21 -5.95
C ARG A 92 5.86 -11.36 -6.16
N TYR A 93 5.85 -10.14 -5.63
CA TYR A 93 4.77 -9.17 -5.86
C TYR A 93 4.84 -8.54 -7.27
N CYS A 94 5.30 -9.30 -8.26
CA CYS A 94 5.48 -8.89 -9.66
C CYS A 94 4.44 -9.57 -10.54
#